data_AF-A0A3L7YD43-F1
#
_entry.id   AF-A0A3L7YD43-F1
#
_cell.length_a   1.000
_cell.length_b   1.000
_cell.length_c   1.000
_cell.angle_alpha   90.00
_cell.angle_beta   90.00
_cell.angle_gamma   90.00
#
_symmetry.space_group_name_H-M   'P 1'
#
loop_
_entity.id
_entity.type
_entity.pdbx_description
1 polymer ?
#
loop_
_entity_poly.entity_id
_entity_poly.type
_entity_poly.pdbx_seq_one_letter_code
_entity_poly.pdbx_strand_id
1 'polypeptide(L)'
;METETIGSPLIWGGFVAFVLAMLAADLGVFNRGADTVSVRKAAIWSGVCLGCAMAFNGLVWWWFGSERALEFSAGYVIEAALAVDNIFVFVVIFSGF
;
A
#
# COMPACT_ATOMS: atom_id res chain seq x y z
N MET A 1 -5.60 36.80 12.86
CA MET A 1 -6.25 35.80 11.98
C MET A 1 -5.11 35.12 11.25
N GLU A 2 -4.50 34.14 11.93
CA GLU A 2 -3.31 33.45 11.46
C GLU A 2 -3.71 32.56 10.28
N THR A 3 -2.97 32.67 9.19
CA THR A 3 -3.18 31.86 8.00
C THR A 3 -2.83 30.41 8.34
N GLU A 4 -3.83 29.58 8.65
CA GLU A 4 -3.74 28.12 8.55
C GLU A 4 -3.59 27.74 7.06
N THR A 5 -2.43 28.08 6.50
CA THR A 5 -2.04 27.78 5.14
C THR A 5 -1.46 26.37 5.13
N ILE A 6 -2.23 25.45 4.56
CA ILE A 6 -1.85 24.05 4.28
C ILE A 6 -0.57 23.98 3.39
N GLY A 7 -0.21 25.09 2.75
CA GLY A 7 0.98 25.26 1.92
C GLY A 7 2.20 25.88 2.62
N SER A 8 2.42 25.64 3.92
CA SER A 8 3.64 26.15 4.55
C SER A 8 4.88 25.37 4.04
N PRO A 9 5.99 26.05 3.66
CA PRO A 9 7.19 25.38 3.18
C PRO A 9 7.78 24.38 4.19
N LEU A 10 7.53 24.60 5.48
CA LEU A 10 7.95 23.72 6.56
C LEU A 10 7.17 22.40 6.60
N ILE A 11 5.84 22.43 6.41
CA ILE A 11 5.01 21.22 6.39
C ILE A 11 5.37 20.37 5.16
N TRP A 12 5.51 21.01 3.99
CA TRP A 12 5.94 20.31 2.77
C TRP A 12 7.36 19.77 2.85
N GLY A 13 8.30 20.55 3.41
CA GLY A 13 9.66 20.09 3.66
C GLY A 13 9.70 18.88 4.61
N GLY A 14 8.92 18.90 5.68
CA GLY A 14 8.78 17.79 6.61
C GLY A 14 8.16 16.54 5.97
N PHE A 15 7.10 16.72 5.16
CA PHE A 15 6.47 15.62 4.44
C PHE A 15 7.43 14.97 3.44
N VAL A 16 8.15 15.75 2.63
CA VAL A 16 9.14 15.24 1.68
C VAL A 16 10.26 14.51 2.41
N ALA A 17 10.77 15.06 3.52
CA ALA A 17 11.79 14.41 4.33
C ALA A 17 11.30 13.06 4.89
N PHE A 18 10.04 12.99 5.35
CA PHE A 18 9.42 11.76 5.82
C PHE A 18 9.29 10.71 4.70
N VAL A 19 8.82 11.11 3.52
CA VAL A 19 8.72 10.22 2.35
C VAL A 19 10.09 9.68 1.94
N LEU A 20 11.11 10.54 1.87
CA LEU A 20 12.47 10.12 1.55
C LEU A 20 13.06 9.17 2.60
N ALA A 21 12.76 9.40 3.88
CA ALA A 21 13.19 8.52 4.96
C ALA A 21 12.54 7.12 4.87
N MET A 22 11.23 7.07 4.61
CA MET A 22 10.53 5.79 4.34
C MET A 22 11.12 5.08 3.13
N LEU A 23 11.37 5.80 2.03
CA LEU A 23 11.95 5.25 0.81
C LEU A 23 13.35 4.67 1.06
N ALA A 24 14.19 5.38 1.83
CA ALA A 24 15.53 4.94 2.19
C ALA A 24 15.49 3.70 3.12
N ALA A 25 14.53 3.63 4.04
CA ALA A 25 14.33 2.46 4.89
C ALA A 25 13.88 1.24 4.07
N ASP A 26 12.94 1.42 3.15
CA ASP A 26 12.41 0.38 2.27
C ASP A 26 13.52 -0.21 1.37
N LEU A 27 14.27 0.65 0.66
CA LEU A 27 15.38 0.22 -0.19
C LEU A 27 16.59 -0.32 0.60
N GLY A 28 16.91 0.26 1.76
CA GLY A 28 18.16 0.01 2.47
C GLY A 28 18.14 -1.14 3.48
N VAL A 29 16.99 -1.37 4.13
CA VAL A 29 16.85 -2.35 5.22
C VAL A 29 16.19 -3.63 4.74
N PHE A 30 15.17 -3.55 3.88
CA PHE A 30 14.38 -4.71 3.48
C PHE A 30 14.91 -5.45 2.25
N ASN A 31 15.76 -4.84 1.42
CA ASN A 31 16.26 -5.44 0.18
C ASN A 31 17.56 -6.28 0.34
N ARG A 32 17.85 -6.83 1.53
CA ARG A 32 19.14 -7.54 1.80
C ARG A 32 19.13 -9.05 1.55
N GLY A 33 18.01 -9.64 1.12
CA GLY A 33 17.91 -11.09 0.89
C GLY A 33 16.96 -11.41 -0.26
N ALA A 34 17.47 -11.39 -1.48
CA ALA A 34 16.73 -11.78 -2.68
C ALA A 34 16.65 -13.31 -2.77
N ASP A 35 15.87 -13.93 -1.89
CA ASP A 35 15.33 -15.25 -2.20
C ASP A 35 14.30 -15.07 -3.33
N THR A 36 14.49 -15.81 -4.42
CA THR A 36 13.58 -15.75 -5.57
C THR A 36 12.24 -16.36 -5.19
N VAL A 37 11.32 -15.52 -4.71
CA VAL A 37 9.94 -15.93 -4.47
C VAL A 37 9.32 -16.28 -5.81
N SER A 38 9.17 -17.58 -6.06
CA SER A 38 8.46 -18.09 -7.25
C SER A 38 7.08 -17.44 -7.34
N VAL A 39 6.68 -17.04 -8.56
CA VAL A 39 5.37 -16.46 -8.87
C VAL A 39 4.23 -17.28 -8.28
N ARG A 40 4.35 -18.61 -8.27
CA ARG A 40 3.34 -19.50 -7.66
C ARG A 40 3.21 -19.28 -6.14
N LYS A 41 4.33 -19.16 -5.42
CA LYS A 41 4.31 -18.89 -3.98
C LYS A 41 3.74 -17.51 -3.69
N ALA A 42 4.16 -16.50 -4.46
CA ALA A 42 3.63 -15.14 -4.34
C ALA A 42 2.11 -15.10 -4.57
N ALA A 43 1.61 -15.73 -5.64
CA ALA A 43 0.18 -15.79 -5.93
C ALA A 43 -0.63 -16.50 -4.82
N ILE A 44 -0.10 -17.58 -4.25
CA ILE A 44 -0.72 -18.27 -3.11
C ILE A 44 -0.80 -17.31 -1.92
N TRP A 45 0.30 -16.65 -1.56
CA TRP A 45 0.33 -15.71 -0.43
C TRP A 45 -0.62 -14.52 -0.64
N SER A 46 -0.66 -13.93 -1.84
CA SER A 46 -1.62 -12.88 -2.18
C SER A 46 -3.06 -13.37 -2.08
N GLY A 47 -3.33 -14.61 -2.52
CA GLY A 47 -4.64 -15.24 -2.40
C GLY A 47 -5.06 -15.47 -0.94
N VAL A 48 -4.13 -15.90 -0.08
CA VAL A 48 -4.39 -16.05 1.37
C VAL A 48 -4.72 -14.69 1.99
N CYS A 49 -3.91 -13.65 1.73
CA CYS A 49 -4.16 -12.30 2.25
C CYS A 49 -5.51 -11.75 1.78
N LEU A 50 -5.84 -11.90 0.49
CA LEU A 50 -7.14 -11.52 -0.05
C LEU A 50 -8.28 -12.31 0.63
N GLY A 51 -8.10 -13.61 0.83
CA GLY A 51 -9.07 -14.46 1.54
C GLY A 51 -9.31 -13.99 2.97
N CYS A 52 -8.25 -13.64 3.71
CA CYS A 52 -8.35 -13.07 5.05
C CYS A 52 -9.08 -11.72 5.06
N ALA A 53 -8.77 -10.83 4.12
CA ALA A 53 -9.44 -9.54 3.98
C ALA A 53 -10.94 -9.71 3.67
N MET A 54 -11.29 -10.62 2.76
CA MET A 54 -12.68 -10.92 2.43
C MET A 54 -13.44 -11.59 3.59
N ALA A 55 -12.80 -12.48 4.33
CA ALA A 55 -13.38 -13.09 5.53
C ALA A 55 -13.68 -12.03 6.60
N PHE A 56 -12.73 -11.11 6.83
CA PHE A 56 -12.95 -9.99 7.72
C PHE A 56 -14.08 -9.07 7.24
N ASN A 57 -14.13 -8.76 5.94
CA ASN A 57 -15.24 -7.99 5.37
C ASN A 57 -16.60 -8.67 5.57
N GLY A 58 -16.66 -10.00 5.48
CA GLY A 58 -17.86 -10.78 5.81
C GLY A 58 -18.29 -10.65 7.27
N LEU A 59 -17.33 -10.57 8.21
CA LEU A 59 -17.61 -10.29 9.62
C LEU A 59 -18.11 -8.86 9.83
N VAL A 60 -17.51 -7.88 9.14
CA VAL A 60 -17.95 -6.48 9.17
C VAL A 60 -19.37 -6.38 8.64
N TRP A 61 -19.69 -7.06 7.54
CA TRP A 61 -21.03 -7.12 7.00
C TRP A 61 -22.05 -7.69 7.99
N TRP A 62 -21.69 -8.76 8.71
CA TRP A 62 -22.56 -9.40 9.70
C TRP A 62 -22.84 -8.51 10.92
N TRP A 63 -21.85 -7.79 11.43
CA TRP A 63 -21.99 -6.98 12.65
C TRP A 63 -22.39 -5.52 12.42
N PHE A 64 -21.92 -4.91 11.33
CA PHE A 64 -22.04 -3.48 11.07
C PHE A 64 -22.85 -3.15 9.81
N GLY A 65 -23.33 -4.16 9.09
CA GLY A 65 -24.19 -4.00 7.92
C GLY A 65 -23.43 -3.72 6.61
N SER A 66 -24.19 -3.50 5.54
CA SER A 66 -23.67 -3.38 4.18
C SER A 66 -22.84 -2.13 3.91
N GLU A 67 -23.17 -1.01 4.55
CA GLU A 67 -22.51 0.28 4.32
C GLU A 67 -21.04 0.24 4.76
N ARG A 68 -20.77 -0.22 5.99
CA ARG A 68 -19.40 -0.34 6.51
C ARG A 68 -18.58 -1.41 5.79
N ALA A 69 -19.22 -2.49 5.35
CA ALA A 69 -18.55 -3.49 4.53
C ALA A 69 -18.15 -2.95 3.14
N LEU A 70 -18.98 -2.08 2.54
CA LEU A 70 -18.66 -1.39 1.31
C LEU A 70 -17.49 -0.41 1.48
N GLU A 71 -17.49 0.38 2.56
CA GLU A 71 -16.35 1.26 2.90
C GLU A 71 -15.05 0.47 3.06
N PHE A 72 -15.08 -0.65 3.80
CA PHE A 72 -13.92 -1.52 3.97
C PHE A 72 -13.42 -2.07 2.63
N SER A 73 -14.33 -2.57 1.80
CA SER A 73 -14.00 -3.15 0.50
C SER A 73 -13.42 -2.10 -0.45
N ALA A 74 -13.99 -0.90 -0.47
CA ALA A 74 -13.50 0.22 -1.27
C ALA A 74 -12.09 0.64 -0.82
N GLY A 75 -11.87 0.77 0.50
CA GLY A 75 -10.54 1.04 1.06
C GLY A 75 -9.53 -0.04 0.68
N TYR A 76 -9.88 -1.31 0.86
CA TYR A 76 -9.02 -2.43 0.49
C TYR A 76 -8.62 -2.41 -0.99
N VAL A 77 -9.56 -2.15 -1.90
CA VAL A 77 -9.28 -2.05 -3.34
C VAL A 77 -8.37 -0.86 -3.66
N ILE A 78 -8.56 0.29 -3.00
CA ILE A 78 -7.71 1.47 -3.18
C ILE A 78 -6.27 1.16 -2.76
N GLU A 79 -6.08 0.59 -1.58
CA GLU A 79 -4.76 0.19 -1.07
C GLU A 79 -4.08 -0.84 -2.00
N ALA A 80 -4.85 -1.83 -2.46
CA ALA A 80 -4.36 -2.82 -3.41
C ALA A 80 -3.95 -2.20 -4.76
N ALA A 81 -4.72 -1.24 -5.27
CA ALA A 81 -4.40 -0.52 -6.50
C ALA A 81 -3.12 0.31 -6.37
N LEU A 82 -2.94 1.01 -5.23
CA LEU A 82 -1.71 1.75 -4.93
C LEU A 82 -0.47 0.84 -4.89
N ALA A 83 -0.59 -0.35 -4.31
CA ALA A 83 0.49 -1.33 -4.29
C ALA A 83 0.85 -1.84 -5.69
N VAL A 84 -0.15 -2.14 -6.53
CA VAL A 84 0.05 -2.62 -7.91
C VAL A 84 0.65 -1.53 -8.81
N ASP A 85 0.19 -0.28 -8.68
CA ASP A 85 0.71 0.87 -9.43
C ASP A 85 2.22 1.05 -9.21
N ASN A 86 2.65 0.99 -7.94
CA ASN A 86 4.07 1.08 -7.58
C ASN A 86 4.90 -0.07 -8.17
N ILE A 87 4.45 -1.33 -8.08
CA ILE A 87 5.16 -2.47 -8.66
C ILE A 87 5.25 -2.38 -10.18
N PHE A 88 4.19 -1.92 -10.84
CA PHE A 88 4.16 -1.75 -12.30
C PHE A 88 5.24 -0.78 -12.78
N VAL A 89 5.36 0.39 -12.13
CA VAL A 89 6.40 1.38 -12.44
C VAL A 89 7.80 0.76 -12.31
N PHE A 90 8.07 0.03 -11.23
CA PHE A 90 9.37 -0.63 -11.04
C PHE A 90 9.68 -1.65 -12.15
N VAL A 91 8.71 -2.51 -12.51
CA VAL A 91 8.90 -3.51 -13.57
C VAL A 91 9.19 -2.85 -14.91
N VAL A 92 8.46 -1.78 -15.28
CA VAL A 92 8.70 -1.04 -16.53
C VAL A 92 10.11 -0.45 -16.56
N ILE A 93 10.53 0.22 -15.48
CA ILE A 93 11.86 0.83 -15.39
C ILE A 93 12.95 -0.23 -15.52
N PHE A 94 12.88 -1.35 -14.77
CA PHE A 94 13.92 -2.40 -14.82
C PHE A 94 13.86 -3.29 -16.07
N SER A 95 12.76 -3.31 -16.81
CA SER A 95 12.67 -4.05 -18.08
C SER A 95 13.14 -3.26 -19.30
N GLY A 96 13.15 -1.93 -19.21
CA GLY A 96 13.57 -1.03 -20.30
C GLY A 96 15.07 -0.78 -20.37
N PHE A 97 15.85 -1.22 -19.38
CA PHE A 97 17.31 -1.10 -19.29
C PHE A 97 17.95 -2.47 -19.07
#